data_AF-U9VQZ7-F1
#
_entry.id   AF-U9VQZ7-F1
#
_cell.length_a   1.000
_cell.length_b   1.000
_cell.length_c   1.000
_cell.angle_alpha   90.00
_cell.angle_beta   90.00
_cell.angle_gamma   90.00
#
_symmetry.space_group_name_H-M   'P 1'
#
loop_
_entity.id
_entity.type
_entity.pdbx_description
1 polymer ?
#
loop_
_entity_poly.entity_id
_entity_poly.type
_entity_poly.pdbx_seq_one_letter_code
_entity_poly.pdbx_strand_id
1 'polypeptide(L)'
;MTELPNIPRDPHRYILKDYQPVICDDESTWRAFMNDGANLLVAQDTVGKFTVVTVFLGFNYGNIEQPRFFQTTCLGTDSENRPRYTATWEQAMLQHRGKVKCAQMLTNFAAEQAAGIDRSFRFVDCKVIPGELQFVLESEAEAIRALPEDQGDWQRRGRVLVFSFA
;
A
#
# COMPACT_ATOMS: atom_id res chain seq x y z
N MET A 1 15.18 24.62 19.30
CA MET A 1 13.80 24.35 18.83
C MET A 1 13.66 25.02 17.49
N THR A 2 13.62 24.24 16.41
CA THR A 2 13.41 24.78 15.06
C THR A 2 11.91 24.98 14.90
N GLU A 3 11.46 26.22 14.81
CA GLU A 3 10.07 26.52 14.49
C GLU A 3 9.76 25.93 13.10
N LEU A 4 8.81 24.99 13.06
CA LEU A 4 8.30 24.49 11.80
C LEU A 4 7.63 25.67 11.07
N PRO A 5 7.93 25.88 9.78
CA PRO A 5 7.32 26.97 9.03
C PRO A 5 5.80 26.88 9.12
N ASN A 6 5.15 28.02 9.36
CA ASN A 6 3.70 28.15 9.40
C ASN A 6 3.15 27.99 7.97
N ILE A 7 3.03 26.74 7.51
CA ILE A 7 2.49 26.43 6.18
C ILE A 7 1.02 26.84 6.19
N PRO A 8 0.59 27.77 5.33
CA PRO A 8 -0.81 28.17 5.25
C PRO A 8 -1.66 26.94 4.97
N ARG A 9 -2.59 26.66 5.87
CA ARG A 9 -3.60 25.62 5.62
C ARG A 9 -4.50 26.11 4.51
N ASP A 10 -4.75 25.23 3.56
CA ASP A 10 -5.75 25.45 2.53
C ASP A 10 -7.14 25.57 3.21
N PRO A 11 -7.80 26.74 3.14
CA PRO A 11 -9.06 26.97 3.84
C PRO A 11 -10.25 26.33 3.10
N HIS A 12 -10.04 25.79 1.90
CA HIS A 12 -11.13 25.34 1.05
C HIS A 12 -11.67 23.98 1.50
N ARG A 13 -12.97 23.82 1.26
CA ARG A 13 -13.72 22.58 1.40
C ARG A 13 -13.83 21.93 0.05
N TYR A 14 -13.77 20.60 0.02
CA TYR A 14 -13.81 19.84 -1.21
C TYR A 14 -14.89 18.77 -1.15
N ILE A 15 -15.50 18.50 -2.29
CA ILE A 15 -16.36 17.33 -2.53
C ILE A 15 -15.78 16.53 -3.71
N LEU A 16 -16.19 15.27 -3.88
CA LEU A 16 -15.83 14.52 -5.08
C LEU A 16 -16.91 14.69 -6.16
N LYS A 17 -16.47 14.99 -7.38
CA LYS A 17 -17.29 14.85 -8.59
C LYS A 17 -16.48 14.08 -9.61
N ASP A 18 -17.06 13.01 -10.17
CA ASP A 18 -16.39 12.14 -11.15
C ASP A 18 -14.97 11.74 -10.72
N TYR A 19 -14.82 11.35 -9.45
CA TYR A 19 -13.56 10.95 -8.82
C TYR A 19 -12.53 12.07 -8.63
N GLN A 20 -12.88 13.33 -8.91
CA GLN A 20 -12.01 14.49 -8.75
C GLN A 20 -12.43 15.36 -7.55
N PRO A 21 -11.47 15.75 -6.67
CA PRO A 21 -11.72 16.77 -5.65
C PRO A 21 -12.01 18.12 -6.30
N VAL A 22 -13.17 18.69 -6.00
CA VAL A 22 -13.58 20.02 -6.47
C VAL A 22 -13.92 20.91 -5.29
N ILE A 23 -13.57 22.20 -5.38
CA ILE A 23 -13.89 23.18 -4.34
C ILE A 23 -15.41 23.29 -4.19
N CYS A 24 -15.87 23.34 -2.94
CA CYS A 24 -17.26 23.52 -2.56
C CYS A 24 -17.36 24.72 -1.61
N ASP A 25 -17.77 25.86 -2.15
CA ASP A 25 -17.91 27.10 -1.37
C ASP A 25 -19.18 27.10 -0.50
N ASP A 26 -20.21 26.33 -0.89
CA ASP A 26 -21.44 26.19 -0.12
C ASP A 26 -21.27 25.19 1.04
N GLU A 27 -21.29 25.71 2.25
CA GLU A 27 -21.13 24.92 3.48
C GLU A 27 -22.21 23.85 3.65
N SER A 28 -23.45 24.16 3.27
CA SER A 28 -24.58 23.25 3.45
C SER A 28 -24.44 22.01 2.56
N THR A 29 -24.09 22.23 1.29
CA THR A 29 -23.78 21.17 0.32
C THR A 29 -22.60 20.34 0.78
N TRP A 30 -21.51 20.98 1.23
CA TRP A 30 -20.35 20.27 1.74
C TRP A 30 -20.70 19.40 2.97
N ARG A 31 -21.43 19.93 3.95
CA ARG A 31 -21.87 19.16 5.13
C ARG A 31 -22.77 17.99 4.74
N ALA A 32 -23.71 18.20 3.81
CA ALA A 32 -24.57 17.13 3.31
C ALA A 32 -23.74 16.02 2.64
N PHE A 33 -22.75 16.40 1.84
CA PHE A 33 -21.82 15.46 1.20
C PHE A 33 -21.02 14.66 2.23
N MET A 34 -20.43 15.32 3.23
CA MET A 34 -19.61 14.67 4.27
C MET A 34 -20.41 13.79 5.24
N ASN A 35 -21.71 14.05 5.41
CA ASN A 35 -22.57 13.25 6.27
C ASN A 35 -23.02 11.93 5.63
N ASP A 36 -22.75 11.74 4.33
CA ASP A 36 -23.02 10.50 3.63
C ASP A 36 -21.72 9.71 3.49
N GLY A 37 -21.59 8.62 4.26
CA GLY A 37 -20.40 7.78 4.25
C GLY A 37 -20.11 7.15 2.88
N ALA A 38 -21.11 6.97 2.02
CA ALA A 38 -20.91 6.45 0.67
C ALA A 38 -20.15 7.42 -0.24
N ASN A 39 -20.27 8.73 0.01
CA ASN A 39 -19.52 9.75 -0.72
C ASN A 39 -18.03 9.80 -0.31
N LEU A 40 -17.71 9.33 0.89
CA LEU A 40 -16.35 9.37 1.44
C LEU A 40 -15.59 8.07 1.20
N LEU A 41 -16.28 6.94 1.16
CA LEU A 41 -15.67 5.64 0.99
C LEU A 41 -15.26 5.43 -0.47
N VAL A 42 -13.95 5.44 -0.74
CA VAL A 42 -13.38 5.21 -2.07
C VAL A 42 -13.29 3.71 -2.35
N ALA A 43 -12.75 2.94 -1.39
CA ALA A 43 -12.57 1.51 -1.50
C ALA A 43 -12.39 0.89 -0.12
N GLN A 44 -12.85 -0.36 0.04
CA GLN A 44 -12.64 -1.17 1.23
C GLN A 44 -12.54 -2.64 0.85
N ASP A 45 -11.47 -3.28 1.32
CA ASP A 45 -11.19 -4.69 1.11
C ASP A 45 -10.73 -5.34 2.41
N THR A 46 -11.15 -6.59 2.65
CA THR A 46 -10.73 -7.38 3.83
C THR A 46 -10.04 -8.65 3.37
N VAL A 47 -8.83 -8.90 3.89
CA VAL A 47 -8.01 -10.06 3.56
C VAL A 47 -7.42 -10.63 4.84
N GLY A 48 -7.85 -11.85 5.21
CA GLY A 48 -7.48 -12.45 6.49
C GLY A 48 -7.90 -11.57 7.66
N LYS A 49 -6.94 -11.16 8.49
CA LYS A 49 -7.18 -10.25 9.63
C LYS A 49 -7.03 -8.76 9.27
N PHE A 50 -6.71 -8.44 8.02
CA PHE A 50 -6.40 -7.08 7.60
C PHE A 50 -7.57 -6.45 6.85
N THR A 51 -7.81 -5.17 7.10
CA THR A 51 -8.81 -4.39 6.35
C THR A 51 -8.15 -3.15 5.78
N VAL A 52 -8.12 -3.02 4.45
CA VAL A 52 -7.61 -1.84 3.76
C VAL A 52 -8.79 -0.93 3.47
N VAL A 53 -8.69 0.33 3.89
CA VAL A 53 -9.74 1.33 3.69
C VAL A 53 -9.12 2.57 3.06
N THR A 54 -9.71 3.03 1.97
CA THR A 54 -9.39 4.31 1.35
C THR A 54 -10.58 5.24 1.44
N VAL A 55 -10.35 6.46 1.92
CA VAL A 55 -11.38 7.49 2.07
C VAL A 55 -10.95 8.80 1.43
N PHE A 56 -11.93 9.57 1.01
CA PHE A 56 -11.79 10.98 0.69
C PHE A 56 -12.02 11.83 1.94
N LEU A 57 -11.20 12.86 2.13
CA LEU A 57 -11.11 13.61 3.39
C LEU A 57 -12.01 14.86 3.43
N GLY A 58 -12.50 15.34 2.29
CA GLY A 58 -13.27 16.59 2.22
C GLY A 58 -12.46 17.87 2.40
N PHE A 59 -11.16 17.75 2.71
CA PHE A 59 -10.21 18.84 2.90
C PHE A 59 -8.86 18.48 2.31
N ASN A 60 -8.05 19.49 2.00
CA ASN A 60 -6.65 19.31 1.68
C ASN A 60 -5.82 19.18 2.97
N TYR A 61 -5.40 17.95 3.31
CA TYR A 61 -4.51 17.68 4.45
C TYR A 61 -3.03 18.01 4.18
N GLY A 62 -2.72 18.49 2.97
CA GLY A 62 -1.39 18.89 2.55
C GLY A 62 -1.28 20.41 2.48
N ASN A 63 -0.67 20.89 1.39
CA ASN A 63 -0.68 22.31 1.02
C ASN A 63 -1.11 22.43 -0.45
N ILE A 64 -1.17 23.66 -0.97
CA ILE A 64 -1.63 23.93 -2.34
C ILE A 64 -0.74 23.24 -3.38
N GLU A 65 0.57 23.15 -3.14
CA GLU A 65 1.53 22.55 -4.07
C GLU A 65 1.58 21.02 -3.98
N GLN A 66 1.25 20.47 -2.81
CA GLN A 66 1.28 19.04 -2.50
C GLN A 66 -0.03 18.63 -1.84
N PRO A 67 -1.13 18.62 -2.60
CA PRO A 67 -2.45 18.33 -2.05
C PRO A 67 -2.55 16.89 -1.54
N ARG A 68 -3.35 16.72 -0.49
CA ARG A 68 -3.64 15.42 0.13
C ARG A 68 -5.13 15.32 0.40
N PHE A 69 -5.85 14.70 -0.52
CA PHE A 69 -7.31 14.58 -0.47
C PHE A 69 -7.80 13.20 -0.08
N PHE A 70 -6.95 12.20 -0.25
CA PHE A 70 -7.28 10.80 0.00
C PHE A 70 -6.38 10.23 1.06
N GLN A 71 -6.93 9.33 1.87
CA GLN A 71 -6.21 8.60 2.91
C GLN A 71 -6.44 7.11 2.73
N THR A 72 -5.36 6.33 2.71
CA THR A 72 -5.39 4.86 2.70
C THR A 72 -4.79 4.31 3.99
N THR A 73 -5.58 3.57 4.75
CA THR A 73 -5.22 2.94 6.03
C THR A 73 -5.34 1.42 5.92
N CYS A 74 -4.49 0.68 6.62
CA CYS A 74 -4.60 -0.79 6.73
C CYS A 74 -4.74 -1.15 8.21
N LEU A 75 -5.92 -1.64 8.57
CA LEU A 75 -6.26 -2.15 9.89
C LEU A 75 -5.77 -3.60 10.05
N GLY A 76 -5.53 -4.03 11.28
CA GLY A 76 -4.96 -5.34 11.61
C GLY A 76 -3.42 -5.37 11.58
N THR A 77 -2.76 -4.22 11.47
CA THR A 77 -1.29 -4.05 11.48
C THR A 77 -0.89 -2.94 12.45
N ASP A 78 0.37 -2.92 12.90
CA ASP A 78 0.93 -1.75 13.62
C ASP A 78 0.99 -0.48 12.74
N SER A 79 0.77 -0.63 11.43
CA SER A 79 0.73 0.49 10.47
C SER A 79 -0.58 1.28 10.47
N GLU A 80 -1.56 0.89 11.30
CA GLU A 80 -2.75 1.71 11.59
C GLU A 80 -2.41 3.15 11.94
N ASN A 81 -1.29 3.35 12.65
CA ASN A 81 -0.78 4.66 13.05
C ASN A 81 -0.06 5.43 11.92
N ARG A 82 0.03 4.87 10.71
CA ARG A 82 0.78 5.43 9.58
C ARG A 82 -0.05 5.40 8.28
N PRO A 83 -1.13 6.21 8.20
CA PRO A 83 -1.88 6.35 6.96
C PRO A 83 -1.01 6.89 5.82
N ARG A 84 -1.36 6.50 4.59
CA ARG A 84 -0.77 7.06 3.37
C ARG A 84 -1.75 8.03 2.74
N TYR A 85 -1.26 9.22 2.39
CA TYR A 85 -2.06 10.26 1.77
C TYR A 85 -1.68 10.45 0.31
N THR A 86 -2.66 10.69 -0.55
CA THR A 86 -2.46 10.92 -1.98
C THR A 86 -3.31 12.10 -2.49
N ALA A 87 -2.89 12.68 -3.62
CA ALA A 87 -3.55 13.83 -4.23
C ALA A 87 -4.73 13.41 -5.10
N THR A 88 -4.57 12.33 -5.88
CA THR A 88 -5.56 11.91 -6.87
C THR A 88 -6.21 10.57 -6.51
N TRP A 89 -7.37 10.33 -7.11
CA TRP A 89 -8.10 9.07 -6.97
C TRP A 89 -7.30 7.88 -7.50
N GLU A 90 -6.65 8.01 -8.66
CA GLU A 90 -5.86 6.94 -9.27
C GLU A 90 -4.68 6.55 -8.37
N GLN A 91 -4.00 7.54 -7.79
CA GLN A 91 -2.95 7.30 -6.81
C GLN A 91 -3.51 6.60 -5.56
N ALA A 92 -4.68 7.02 -5.08
CA ALA A 92 -5.33 6.41 -3.92
C ALA A 92 -5.68 4.93 -4.20
N MET A 93 -6.23 4.64 -5.38
CA MET A 93 -6.58 3.28 -5.80
C MET A 93 -5.34 2.41 -6.02
N LEU A 94 -4.25 2.96 -6.55
CA LEU A 94 -2.98 2.24 -6.69
C LEU A 94 -2.41 1.88 -5.31
N GLN A 95 -2.41 2.83 -4.37
CA GLN A 95 -2.01 2.58 -2.99
C GLN A 95 -2.91 1.55 -2.30
N HIS A 96 -4.22 1.62 -2.52
CA HIS A 96 -5.18 0.65 -2.01
C HIS A 96 -4.83 -0.77 -2.46
N ARG A 97 -4.74 -0.99 -3.78
CA ARG A 97 -4.41 -2.29 -4.37
C ARG A 97 -3.06 -2.83 -3.88
N GLY A 98 -2.07 -1.95 -3.75
CA GLY A 98 -0.76 -2.31 -3.19
C GLY A 98 -0.88 -2.84 -1.76
N LYS A 99 -1.62 -2.15 -0.89
CA LYS A 99 -1.84 -2.60 0.49
C LYS A 99 -2.65 -3.89 0.56
N VAL A 100 -3.66 -4.08 -0.29
CA VAL A 100 -4.43 -5.33 -0.38
C VAL A 100 -3.53 -6.50 -0.78
N LYS A 101 -2.64 -6.30 -1.76
CA LYS A 101 -1.68 -7.34 -2.15
C LYS A 101 -0.72 -7.69 -1.01
N CYS A 102 -0.20 -6.70 -0.28
CA CYS A 102 0.62 -6.96 0.90
C CYS A 102 -0.15 -7.73 1.99
N ALA A 103 -1.41 -7.36 2.25
CA ALA A 103 -2.28 -8.06 3.19
C ALA A 103 -2.50 -9.53 2.80
N GLN A 104 -2.68 -9.81 1.49
CA GLN A 104 -2.78 -11.17 0.98
C GLN A 104 -1.48 -11.96 1.21
N MET A 105 -0.32 -11.37 0.92
CA MET A 105 0.97 -12.02 1.14
C MET A 105 1.18 -12.37 2.61
N LEU A 106 0.90 -11.43 3.52
CA LEU A 106 1.03 -11.64 4.96
C LEU A 106 0.03 -12.69 5.49
N THR A 107 -1.19 -12.72 4.94
CA THR A 107 -2.19 -13.73 5.30
C THR A 107 -1.74 -15.12 4.87
N ASN A 108 -1.23 -15.26 3.65
CA ASN A 108 -0.71 -16.53 3.14
C ASN A 108 0.50 -16.99 3.97
N PHE A 109 1.42 -16.08 4.28
CA PHE A 109 2.58 -16.38 5.13
C PHE A 109 2.17 -16.87 6.53
N ALA A 110 1.18 -16.24 7.16
CA ALA A 110 0.66 -16.67 8.45
C ALA A 110 0.01 -18.07 8.38
N ALA A 111 -0.72 -18.36 7.30
CA ALA A 111 -1.30 -19.69 7.08
C ALA A 111 -0.23 -20.76 6.87
N GLU A 112 0.84 -20.46 6.11
CA GLU A 112 1.99 -21.35 5.94
C GLU A 112 2.68 -21.63 7.28
N GLN A 113 2.96 -20.60 8.08
CA GLN A 113 3.53 -20.77 9.42
C GLN A 113 2.65 -21.64 10.33
N ALA A 114 1.33 -21.42 10.32
CA ALA A 114 0.39 -22.21 11.10
C ALA A 114 0.35 -23.69 10.66
N ALA A 115 0.61 -23.95 9.37
CA ALA A 115 0.76 -25.28 8.82
C ALA A 115 2.16 -25.90 9.04
N GLY A 116 3.08 -25.19 9.72
CA GLY A 116 4.45 -25.64 9.94
C GLY A 116 5.34 -25.57 8.69
N ILE A 117 4.93 -24.84 7.66
CA ILE A 117 5.72 -24.62 6.45
C ILE A 117 6.70 -23.46 6.71
N ASP A 118 8.00 -23.78 6.77
CA ASP A 118 9.07 -22.79 6.85
C ASP A 118 9.70 -22.56 5.47
N ARG A 119 9.45 -21.37 4.90
CA ARG A 119 10.04 -20.90 3.64
C ARG A 119 11.33 -20.08 3.84
N SER A 120 11.82 -19.94 5.07
CA SER A 120 13.07 -19.23 5.34
C SER A 120 14.24 -19.92 4.64
N PHE A 121 15.18 -19.14 4.11
CA PHE A 121 16.37 -19.66 3.46
C PHE A 121 17.61 -18.88 3.85
N ARG A 122 18.76 -19.54 3.75
CA ARG A 122 20.08 -18.92 3.88
C ARG A 122 20.74 -18.97 2.52
N PHE A 123 21.29 -17.84 2.10
CA PHE A 123 22.07 -17.76 0.88
C PHE A 123 23.56 -17.84 1.21
N VAL A 124 24.32 -18.55 0.37
CA VAL A 124 25.77 -18.62 0.43
C VAL A 124 26.43 -17.41 -0.22
N ASP A 125 25.73 -16.78 -1.16
CA ASP A 125 26.20 -15.60 -1.90
C ASP A 125 25.01 -14.77 -2.39
N CYS A 126 25.22 -13.47 -2.59
CA CYS A 126 24.23 -12.54 -3.09
C CYS A 126 24.87 -11.62 -4.13
N LYS A 127 24.32 -11.61 -5.35
CA LYS A 127 24.83 -10.82 -6.47
C LYS A 127 23.79 -9.79 -6.90
N VAL A 128 24.22 -8.55 -7.00
CA VAL A 128 23.44 -7.47 -7.63
C VAL A 128 24.05 -7.24 -9.00
N ILE A 129 23.28 -7.51 -10.05
CA ILE A 129 23.66 -7.22 -11.44
C ILE A 129 22.61 -6.30 -12.07
N PRO A 130 22.90 -5.62 -13.18
CA PRO A 130 21.91 -4.75 -13.82
C PRO A 130 20.61 -5.50 -14.09
N GLY A 131 19.51 -5.03 -13.48
CA GLY A 131 18.16 -5.62 -13.62
C GLY A 131 17.87 -6.87 -12.80
N GLU A 132 18.83 -7.43 -12.04
CA GLU A 132 18.59 -8.63 -11.22
C GLU A 132 19.29 -8.58 -9.85
N LEU A 133 18.60 -9.11 -8.83
CA LEU A 133 19.16 -9.51 -7.55
C LEU A 133 19.11 -11.04 -7.46
N GLN A 134 20.28 -11.66 -7.32
CA GLN A 134 20.42 -13.11 -7.30
C GLN A 134 20.89 -13.57 -5.92
N PHE A 135 20.16 -14.50 -5.32
CA PHE A 135 20.57 -15.21 -4.10
C PHE A 135 20.98 -16.62 -4.46
N VAL A 136 22.24 -16.99 -4.17
CA VAL A 136 22.73 -18.35 -4.38
C VAL A 136 22.52 -19.13 -3.09
N LEU A 137 21.80 -20.24 -3.15
CA LEU A 137 21.54 -21.11 -1.99
C LEU A 137 22.51 -22.30 -1.99
N GLU A 138 22.52 -23.05 -0.89
CA GLU A 138 23.39 -24.22 -0.73
C GLU A 138 23.09 -25.31 -1.78
N SER A 139 21.81 -25.51 -2.11
CA SER A 139 21.36 -26.52 -3.07
C SER A 139 20.11 -26.09 -3.83
N GLU A 140 19.80 -26.80 -4.92
CA GLU A 140 18.53 -26.63 -5.64
C GLU A 140 17.33 -27.06 -4.81
N ALA A 141 17.47 -28.08 -3.95
CA ALA A 141 16.41 -28.50 -3.04
C ALA A 141 16.04 -27.39 -2.06
N GLU A 142 17.02 -26.65 -1.55
CA GLU A 142 16.79 -25.48 -0.71
C GLU A 142 16.09 -24.35 -1.47
N ALA A 143 16.45 -24.14 -2.73
CA ALA A 143 15.77 -23.17 -3.59
C ALA A 143 14.31 -23.55 -3.86
N ILE A 144 14.01 -24.83 -4.11
CA ILE A 144 12.64 -25.36 -4.27
C ILE A 144 11.86 -25.22 -2.96
N ARG A 145 12.48 -25.52 -1.82
CA ARG A 145 11.83 -25.37 -0.50
C ARG A 145 11.45 -23.91 -0.23
N ALA A 146 12.38 -22.99 -0.51
CA ALA A 146 12.22 -21.56 -0.32
C ALA A 146 11.17 -20.96 -1.26
N LEU A 147 11.29 -21.22 -2.56
CA LEU A 147 10.40 -20.75 -3.61
C LEU A 147 10.06 -21.93 -4.54
N PRO A 148 8.92 -22.61 -4.29
CA PRO A 148 8.56 -23.83 -5.04
C PRO A 148 8.11 -23.54 -6.46
N GLU A 149 7.61 -22.33 -6.73
CA GLU A 149 7.08 -21.91 -8.02
C GLU A 149 7.64 -20.53 -8.41
N ASP A 150 7.84 -20.32 -9.70
CA ASP A 150 8.17 -19.02 -10.25
C ASP A 150 6.95 -18.10 -10.19
N GLN A 151 7.13 -16.83 -9.80
CA GLN A 151 6.00 -15.91 -9.68
C GLN A 151 6.42 -14.46 -9.91
N GLY A 152 5.76 -13.83 -10.89
CA GLY A 152 5.92 -12.41 -11.17
C GLY A 152 7.37 -12.03 -11.46
N ASP A 153 7.96 -11.24 -10.56
CA ASP A 153 9.30 -10.68 -10.70
C ASP A 153 10.40 -11.60 -10.14
N TRP A 154 10.09 -12.84 -9.77
CA TRP A 154 11.12 -13.80 -9.39
C TRP A 154 11.01 -15.15 -10.09
N GLN A 155 12.16 -15.80 -10.23
CA GLN A 155 12.29 -17.13 -10.80
C GLN A 155 13.44 -17.90 -10.15
N ARG A 156 13.38 -19.23 -10.23
CA ARG A 156 14.44 -20.11 -9.77
C ARG A 156 15.30 -20.59 -10.95
N ARG A 157 16.62 -20.43 -10.85
CA ARG A 157 17.62 -20.96 -11.79
C ARG A 157 18.50 -21.98 -11.07
N GLY A 158 18.02 -23.21 -10.94
CA GLY A 158 18.66 -24.27 -10.14
C GLY A 158 18.70 -23.89 -8.65
N ARG A 159 19.90 -23.70 -8.10
CA ARG A 159 20.11 -23.24 -6.71
C ARG A 159 20.04 -21.71 -6.52
N VAL A 160 19.77 -20.95 -7.58
CA VAL A 160 19.76 -19.49 -7.54
C VAL A 160 18.33 -18.98 -7.57
N LEU A 161 17.97 -18.12 -6.61
CA LEU A 161 16.74 -17.34 -6.64
C LEU A 161 17.04 -16.00 -7.31
N VAL A 162 16.33 -15.67 -8.38
CA VAL A 162 16.54 -14.45 -9.16
C VAL A 162 15.31 -13.56 -9.01
N PHE A 163 15.53 -12.33 -8.55
CA PHE A 163 14.54 -11.28 -8.50
C PHE A 163 14.89 -10.26 -9.59
N SER A 164 14.02 -10.13 -10.59
CA SER A 164 14.16 -9.19 -11.68
C SER A 164 13.53 -7.84 -11.29
N PHE A 165 14.20 -6.75 -11.62
CA PHE A 165 13.63 -5.41 -11.49
C PHE A 165 13.46 -4.86 -12.91
N ALA A 166 12.21 -4.68 -13.34
CA ALA A 166 11.86 -3.98 -14.57
C ALA A 166 11.96 -2.46 -14.39
#